data_AF-A0A1Q3A7X0-F1
#
_entry.id   AF-A0A1Q3A7X0-F1
#
_cell.length_a   1.000
_cell.length_b   1.000
_cell.length_c   1.000
_cell.angle_alpha   90.00
_cell.angle_beta   90.00
_cell.angle_gamma   90.00
#
_symmetry.space_group_name_H-M   'P 1'
#
loop_
_entity.id
_entity.type
_entity.pdbx_description
1 polymer ?
#
loop_
_entity_poly.entity_id
_entity_poly.type
_entity_poly.pdbx_seq_one_letter_code
_entity_poly.pdbx_strand_id
1 'polypeptide(L)'
;MNSNGLKFEYHNLLEYLDEEIESISKEFQSSLKYSEPLYRRVTKLILILCPEEKMRMIFDKSCYTRLQLEELMNKEMLKYVELDFEVNPKVVAKALIKSTADHPTVLRYKVFLLLANKGILAYLAKFDGDYLKGFIDFRWCLQFIYYIKRLDPLEDEIKNFLEDCERMFAILCAKCLMKEIEEKGDKQITSQLEILKLDEASILQSLLFTVIECTDPSMMTTGNFLDRYILSIFFESLGEIERSIAIFKGSLAEYEYRPNTNDLALRVQRDHLNDTIRRYVLSMATKLNDDPSIIRCIHRILECLVLYGGVHMGIIHFFYSLKEYYMETLSAASELPIDSNLTKECVTLLDTIFQEWEAVKTKSDTRVAQLPQVLLKSMFGEFVIVDEVFDENRPLEHHHDLSIMLSSMKLKVKHKWFGETHTFKEYSNSMWKIGMEWVVFWKDCYIDNHEELPLKMIQIFNGIK
;
A
#
# COMPACT_ATOMS: atom_id res chain seq x y z
N MET A 1 30.57 10.57 23.51
CA MET A 1 30.69 9.14 23.89
C MET A 1 29.28 8.66 24.19
N ASN A 2 28.54 7.88 23.40
CA ASN A 2 28.82 7.03 22.24
C ASN A 2 27.85 7.38 21.10
N SER A 3 28.35 7.80 19.94
CA SER A 3 27.58 8.06 18.72
C SER A 3 27.62 6.89 17.71
N ASN A 4 27.91 5.68 18.21
CA ASN A 4 28.01 4.46 17.38
C ASN A 4 26.81 3.51 17.52
N GLY A 5 25.77 3.88 18.29
CA GLY A 5 24.61 3.01 18.55
C GLY A 5 23.40 3.16 17.60
N LEU A 6 23.38 4.19 16.74
CA LEU A 6 22.21 4.57 15.92
C LEU A 6 22.29 4.13 14.44
N LYS A 7 23.37 3.45 14.03
CA LYS A 7 23.69 3.25 12.60
C LYS A 7 23.06 2.03 11.92
N PHE A 8 22.23 1.25 12.61
CA PHE A 8 21.78 -0.05 12.09
C PHE A 8 20.34 -0.40 12.53
N GLU A 9 19.45 0.58 12.65
CA GLU A 9 18.08 0.35 13.16
C GLU A 9 17.33 -0.74 12.37
N TYR A 10 17.35 -0.64 11.03
CA TYR A 10 16.70 -1.63 10.18
C TYR A 10 17.40 -3.00 10.21
N HIS A 11 18.73 -3.03 10.21
CA HIS A 11 19.48 -4.29 10.28
C HIS A 11 19.25 -5.04 11.59
N ASN A 12 19.29 -4.33 12.72
CA ASN A 12 19.01 -4.91 14.04
C ASN A 12 17.58 -5.47 14.11
N LEU A 13 16.61 -4.82 13.46
CA LEU A 13 15.26 -5.35 13.35
C LEU A 13 15.23 -6.66 12.54
N LEU A 14 15.95 -6.72 11.42
CA LEU A 14 16.00 -7.94 10.60
C LEU A 14 16.67 -9.09 11.35
N GLU A 15 17.74 -8.84 12.10
CA GLU A 15 18.39 -9.84 12.96
C GLU A 15 17.43 -10.34 14.04
N TYR A 16 16.72 -9.43 14.72
CA TYR A 16 15.69 -9.81 15.69
C TYR A 16 14.59 -10.70 15.09
N LEU A 17 14.13 -10.38 13.88
CA LEU A 17 13.13 -11.19 13.18
C LEU A 17 13.69 -12.57 12.77
N ASP A 18 14.94 -12.64 12.31
CA ASP A 18 15.61 -13.90 11.99
C ASP A 18 15.73 -14.81 13.21
N GLU A 19 16.16 -14.26 14.36
CA GLU A 19 16.27 -15.00 15.62
C GLU A 19 14.91 -15.54 16.08
N GLU A 20 13.85 -14.72 15.99
CA GLU A 20 12.50 -15.11 16.36
C GLU A 20 11.97 -16.23 15.45
N ILE A 21 12.19 -16.12 14.13
CA ILE A 21 11.78 -17.12 13.15
C ILE A 21 12.54 -18.44 13.34
N GLU A 22 13.86 -18.38 13.56
CA GLU A 22 14.67 -19.56 13.83
C GLU A 22 14.24 -20.25 15.13
N SER A 23 13.96 -19.46 16.17
CA SER A 23 13.44 -19.95 17.46
C SER A 23 12.09 -20.67 17.30
N ILE A 24 11.14 -20.08 16.57
CA ILE A 24 9.85 -20.70 16.23
C ILE A 24 10.06 -22.01 15.46
N SER A 25 10.94 -22.01 14.46
CA SER A 25 11.21 -23.21 13.64
C SER A 25 11.77 -24.36 14.49
N LYS A 26 12.73 -24.08 15.38
CA LYS A 26 13.29 -25.07 16.32
C LYS A 26 12.23 -25.60 17.30
N GLU A 27 11.34 -24.75 17.77
CA GLU A 27 10.26 -25.17 18.68
C GLU A 27 9.28 -26.11 17.96
N PHE A 28 8.90 -25.84 16.70
CA PHE A 28 8.09 -26.76 15.90
C PHE A 28 8.79 -28.09 15.59
N GLN A 29 10.13 -28.11 15.50
CA GLN A 29 10.87 -29.36 15.29
C GLN A 29 10.82 -30.32 16.48
N SER A 30 10.68 -29.78 17.69
CA SER A 30 10.62 -30.56 18.93
C SER A 30 9.20 -30.73 19.49
N SER A 31 8.24 -29.96 18.98
CA SER A 31 6.85 -29.99 19.44
C SER A 31 6.09 -31.22 18.92
N LEU A 32 5.44 -31.94 19.84
CA LEU A 32 4.55 -33.07 19.52
C LEU A 32 3.07 -32.72 19.69
N LYS A 33 2.77 -31.53 20.20
CA LYS A 33 1.42 -31.06 20.56
C LYS A 33 1.29 -29.58 20.28
N TYR A 34 0.05 -29.13 20.10
CA TYR A 34 -0.29 -27.72 19.99
C TYR A 34 0.16 -26.94 21.24
N SER A 35 0.71 -25.73 21.02
CA SER A 35 1.20 -24.81 22.04
C SER A 35 0.69 -23.40 21.74
N GLU A 36 -0.29 -22.92 22.52
CA GLU A 36 -0.85 -21.57 22.31
C GLU A 36 0.22 -20.46 22.26
N PRO A 37 1.25 -20.42 23.13
CA PRO A 37 2.33 -19.43 23.02
C PRO A 37 3.06 -19.46 21.68
N LEU A 38 3.35 -20.64 21.14
CA LEU A 38 4.02 -20.79 19.84
C LEU A 38 3.16 -20.22 18.70
N TYR A 39 1.86 -20.52 18.70
CA TYR A 39 0.92 -19.99 17.71
C TYR A 39 0.68 -18.48 17.85
N ARG A 40 0.74 -17.95 19.08
CA ARG A 40 0.70 -16.49 19.31
C ARG A 40 1.90 -15.80 18.67
N ARG A 41 3.10 -16.38 18.77
CA ARG A 41 4.32 -15.86 18.13
C ARG A 41 4.21 -15.86 16.60
N VAL A 42 3.75 -16.97 16.01
CA VAL A 42 3.50 -17.04 14.55
C VAL A 42 2.46 -16.01 14.10
N THR A 43 1.33 -15.93 14.81
CA THR A 43 0.27 -14.96 14.50
C THR A 43 0.79 -13.54 14.61
N LYS A 44 1.61 -13.23 15.62
CA LYS A 44 2.26 -11.93 15.78
C LYS A 44 3.13 -11.58 14.57
N LEU A 45 3.92 -12.51 14.03
CA LEU A 45 4.72 -12.28 12.82
C LEU A 45 3.86 -11.89 11.60
N ILE A 46 2.68 -12.51 11.46
CA ILE A 46 1.70 -12.15 10.42
C ILE A 46 1.13 -10.75 10.68
N LEU A 47 0.72 -10.45 11.91
CA LEU A 47 0.09 -9.17 12.28
C LEU A 47 1.07 -7.98 12.18
N ILE A 48 2.37 -8.18 12.42
CA ILE A 48 3.38 -7.12 12.21
C ILE A 48 3.81 -7.00 10.74
N LEU A 49 3.24 -7.81 9.83
CA LEU A 49 3.58 -7.86 8.41
C LEU A 49 5.10 -8.08 8.20
N CYS A 50 5.63 -9.12 8.86
CA CYS A 50 7.01 -9.55 8.70
C CYS A 50 7.36 -9.74 7.19
N PRO A 51 8.56 -9.35 6.73
CA PRO A 51 8.94 -9.49 5.32
C PRO A 51 8.80 -10.92 4.82
N GLU A 52 8.18 -11.10 3.65
CA GLU A 52 7.84 -12.42 3.13
C GLU A 52 9.07 -13.30 2.87
N GLU A 53 10.21 -12.72 2.50
CA GLU A 53 11.45 -13.48 2.30
C GLU A 53 11.89 -14.18 3.59
N LYS A 54 11.70 -13.52 4.74
CA LYS A 54 12.06 -14.04 6.07
C LYS A 54 11.11 -15.17 6.48
N MET A 55 9.84 -15.02 6.16
CA MET A 55 8.79 -16.00 6.52
C MET A 55 8.90 -17.34 5.78
N ARG A 56 9.74 -17.45 4.73
CA ARG A 56 9.98 -18.71 3.98
C ARG A 56 10.39 -19.87 4.89
N MET A 57 11.18 -19.62 5.94
CA MET A 57 11.58 -20.68 6.88
C MET A 57 10.42 -21.32 7.64
N ILE A 58 9.26 -20.64 7.72
CA ILE A 58 8.07 -21.15 8.40
C ILE A 58 7.02 -21.64 7.39
N PHE A 59 6.85 -20.92 6.27
CA PHE A 59 5.70 -21.08 5.38
C PHE A 59 5.99 -21.62 3.98
N ASP A 60 7.26 -21.86 3.61
CA ASP A 60 7.57 -22.53 2.35
C ASP A 60 6.94 -23.94 2.33
N LYS A 61 6.34 -24.33 1.19
CA LYS A 61 5.70 -25.64 0.99
C LYS A 61 6.63 -26.82 1.25
N SER A 62 7.93 -26.63 1.03
CA SER A 62 8.93 -27.67 1.28
C SER A 62 9.40 -27.73 2.73
N CYS A 63 9.00 -26.80 3.59
CA CYS A 63 9.50 -26.72 4.96
C CYS A 63 8.73 -27.66 5.92
N TYR A 64 9.48 -28.41 6.72
CA TYR A 64 8.92 -29.24 7.79
C TYR A 64 8.10 -28.43 8.81
N THR A 65 8.53 -27.19 9.12
CA THR A 65 7.83 -26.31 10.05
C THR A 65 6.40 -26.04 9.61
N ARG A 66 6.16 -25.81 8.32
CA ARG A 66 4.80 -25.62 7.78
C ARG A 66 3.93 -26.85 7.98
N LEU A 67 4.46 -28.02 7.62
CA LEU A 67 3.73 -29.29 7.75
C LEU A 67 3.32 -29.54 9.21
N GLN A 68 4.24 -29.35 10.14
CA GLN A 68 3.96 -29.47 11.58
C GLN A 68 2.95 -28.43 12.06
N LEU A 69 3.10 -27.18 11.62
CA LEU A 69 2.20 -26.09 11.95
C LEU A 69 0.75 -26.44 11.55
N GLU A 70 0.54 -26.86 10.30
CA GLU A 70 -0.78 -27.23 9.77
C GLU A 70 -1.34 -28.47 10.48
N GLU A 71 -0.51 -29.50 10.70
CA GLU A 71 -0.93 -30.75 11.34
C GLU A 71 -1.37 -30.54 12.80
N LEU A 72 -0.56 -29.84 13.59
CA LEU A 72 -0.85 -29.59 15.01
C LEU A 72 -2.07 -28.67 15.19
N MET A 73 -2.24 -27.66 14.32
CA MET A 73 -3.43 -26.81 14.30
C MET A 73 -4.70 -27.57 13.97
N ASN A 74 -4.67 -28.38 12.92
CA ASN A 74 -5.84 -29.15 12.49
C ASN A 74 -6.23 -30.17 13.56
N LYS A 75 -5.26 -30.86 14.18
CA LYS A 75 -5.52 -31.75 15.31
C LYS A 75 -6.14 -31.03 16.50
N GLU A 76 -5.73 -29.80 16.79
CA GLU A 76 -6.30 -29.01 17.89
C GLU A 76 -7.74 -28.59 17.58
N MET A 77 -8.01 -28.11 16.37
CA MET A 77 -9.36 -27.70 15.95
C MET A 77 -10.38 -28.83 15.98
N LEU A 78 -9.99 -30.05 15.62
CA LEU A 78 -10.87 -31.22 15.62
C LEU A 78 -11.44 -31.57 17.01
N LYS A 79 -10.88 -31.00 18.08
CA LYS A 79 -11.43 -31.16 19.45
C LYS A 79 -12.69 -30.33 19.69
N TYR A 80 -12.98 -29.34 18.83
CA TYR A 80 -14.03 -28.34 19.02
C TYR A 80 -14.97 -28.30 17.81
N VAL A 81 -16.03 -29.12 17.86
CA VAL A 81 -17.00 -29.29 16.75
C VAL A 81 -17.73 -27.98 16.42
N GLU A 82 -17.86 -27.07 17.39
CA GLU A 82 -18.46 -25.76 17.22
C GLU A 82 -17.62 -24.78 16.40
N LEU A 83 -16.34 -25.08 16.13
CA LEU A 83 -15.41 -24.24 15.38
C LEU A 83 -15.25 -24.72 13.92
N ASP A 84 -16.38 -24.89 13.22
CA ASP A 84 -16.41 -25.33 11.83
C ASP A 84 -16.19 -24.15 10.84
N PHE A 85 -15.14 -24.25 10.02
CA PHE A 85 -14.78 -23.24 9.03
C PHE A 85 -15.64 -23.24 7.77
N GLU A 86 -16.40 -24.30 7.51
CA GLU A 86 -17.34 -24.38 6.37
C GLU A 86 -18.66 -23.68 6.69
N VAL A 87 -18.91 -23.40 7.96
CA VAL A 87 -20.13 -22.76 8.45
C VAL A 87 -20.00 -21.23 8.38
N ASN A 88 -21.15 -20.56 8.22
CA ASN A 88 -21.23 -19.10 8.20
C ASN A 88 -20.64 -18.48 9.49
N PRO A 89 -19.80 -17.42 9.41
CA PRO A 89 -19.17 -16.80 10.58
C PRO A 89 -20.14 -16.42 11.71
N LYS A 90 -21.35 -15.97 11.35
CA LYS A 90 -22.40 -15.57 12.31
C LYS A 90 -22.87 -16.76 13.15
N VAL A 91 -22.97 -17.93 12.54
CA VAL A 91 -23.44 -19.15 13.20
C VAL A 91 -22.36 -19.65 14.15
N VAL A 92 -21.09 -19.63 13.71
CA VAL A 92 -19.94 -19.98 14.56
C VAL A 92 -19.84 -19.06 15.77
N ALA A 93 -19.93 -17.73 15.57
CA ALA A 93 -19.90 -16.76 16.68
C ALA A 93 -21.01 -17.02 17.72
N LYS A 94 -22.24 -17.29 17.27
CA LYS A 94 -23.36 -17.62 18.16
C LYS A 94 -23.17 -18.95 18.89
N ALA A 95 -22.69 -19.98 18.19
CA ALA A 95 -22.43 -21.29 18.77
C ALA A 95 -21.34 -21.21 19.84
N LEU A 96 -20.27 -20.46 19.55
CA LEU A 96 -19.16 -20.24 20.46
C LEU A 96 -19.64 -19.59 21.76
N ILE A 97 -20.30 -18.43 21.69
CA ILE A 97 -20.81 -17.71 22.86
C ILE A 97 -21.76 -18.59 23.68
N LYS A 98 -22.65 -19.32 23.03
CA LYS A 98 -23.56 -20.25 23.71
C LYS A 98 -22.81 -21.36 24.44
N SER A 99 -21.74 -21.89 23.85
CA SER A 99 -20.95 -22.99 24.41
C SER A 99 -20.01 -22.56 25.55
N THR A 100 -19.72 -21.27 25.66
CA THR A 100 -18.75 -20.71 26.62
C THR A 100 -19.35 -19.64 27.54
N ALA A 101 -20.68 -19.59 27.64
CA ALA A 101 -21.40 -18.53 28.35
C ALA A 101 -20.90 -18.30 29.80
N ASP A 102 -20.49 -19.37 30.49
CA ASP A 102 -20.03 -19.32 31.88
C ASP A 102 -18.49 -19.38 32.02
N HIS A 103 -17.75 -19.36 30.91
CA HIS A 103 -16.30 -19.58 30.89
C HIS A 103 -15.55 -18.58 29.99
N PRO A 104 -15.33 -17.33 30.46
CA PRO A 104 -14.67 -16.27 29.68
C PRO A 104 -13.28 -16.65 29.18
N THR A 105 -12.48 -17.34 30.00
CA THR A 105 -11.14 -17.80 29.59
C THR A 105 -11.20 -18.81 28.44
N VAL A 106 -12.22 -19.68 28.43
CA VAL A 106 -12.43 -20.67 27.36
C VAL A 106 -12.91 -20.00 26.09
N LEU A 107 -13.81 -19.01 26.21
CA LEU A 107 -14.21 -18.17 25.09
C LEU A 107 -12.98 -17.51 24.46
N ARG A 108 -12.14 -16.87 25.27
CA ARG A 108 -10.93 -16.19 24.82
C ARG A 108 -9.97 -17.14 24.08
N TYR A 109 -9.72 -18.30 24.67
CA TYR A 109 -8.88 -19.32 24.03
C TYR A 109 -9.43 -19.74 22.66
N LYS A 110 -10.73 -20.05 22.58
CA LYS A 110 -11.36 -20.51 21.34
C LYS A 110 -11.43 -19.42 20.26
N VAL A 111 -11.68 -18.16 20.65
CA VAL A 111 -11.60 -17.01 19.73
C VAL A 111 -10.19 -16.88 19.17
N PHE A 112 -9.17 -16.93 20.03
CA PHE A 112 -7.77 -16.91 19.59
C PHE A 112 -7.46 -18.08 18.65
N LEU A 113 -7.79 -19.31 19.06
CA LEU A 113 -7.52 -20.52 18.29
C LEU A 113 -8.14 -20.44 16.88
N LEU A 114 -9.40 -20.00 16.79
CA LEU A 114 -10.12 -19.86 15.53
C LEU A 114 -9.49 -18.79 14.62
N LEU A 115 -9.20 -17.60 15.16
CA LEU A 115 -8.64 -16.49 14.38
C LEU A 115 -7.19 -16.74 13.98
N ALA A 116 -6.37 -17.26 14.89
CA ALA A 116 -5.02 -17.70 14.57
C ALA A 116 -5.06 -18.78 13.48
N ASN A 117 -5.98 -19.74 13.58
CA ASN A 117 -6.04 -20.81 12.61
C ASN A 117 -6.47 -20.36 11.22
N LYS A 118 -7.66 -19.78 11.13
CA LYS A 118 -8.19 -19.31 9.85
C LYS A 118 -7.31 -18.21 9.26
N GLY A 119 -6.73 -17.34 10.09
CA GLY A 119 -5.80 -16.29 9.68
C GLY A 119 -4.46 -16.81 9.14
N ILE A 120 -3.86 -17.82 9.78
CA ILE A 120 -2.64 -18.45 9.27
C ILE A 120 -2.92 -19.20 7.96
N LEU A 121 -4.05 -19.93 7.86
CA LEU A 121 -4.44 -20.60 6.62
C LEU A 121 -4.68 -19.60 5.47
N ALA A 122 -5.33 -18.47 5.75
CA ALA A 122 -5.52 -17.38 4.78
C ALA A 122 -4.17 -16.80 4.33
N TYR A 123 -3.25 -16.60 5.27
CA TYR A 123 -1.90 -16.13 4.96
C TYR A 123 -1.11 -17.14 4.13
N LEU A 124 -1.21 -18.43 4.42
CA LEU A 124 -0.59 -19.49 3.62
C LEU A 124 -1.14 -19.53 2.19
N ALA A 125 -2.45 -19.37 2.01
CA ALA A 125 -3.05 -19.25 0.68
C ALA A 125 -2.48 -18.06 -0.10
N LYS A 126 -2.42 -16.87 0.53
CA LYS A 126 -1.75 -15.69 -0.03
C LYS A 126 -0.28 -15.95 -0.36
N PHE A 127 0.46 -16.60 0.53
CA PHE A 127 1.89 -16.89 0.37
C PHE A 127 2.14 -17.86 -0.80
N ASP A 128 1.20 -18.77 -1.04
CA ASP A 128 1.24 -19.74 -2.13
C ASP A 128 0.77 -19.20 -3.49
N GLY A 129 0.32 -17.93 -3.54
CA GLY A 129 -0.26 -17.30 -4.74
C GLY A 129 -1.74 -17.60 -4.96
N ASP A 130 -2.44 -18.26 -4.01
CA ASP A 130 -3.89 -18.44 -4.06
C ASP A 130 -4.59 -17.24 -3.38
N TYR A 131 -4.52 -16.09 -4.07
CA TYR A 131 -4.98 -14.81 -3.55
C TYR A 131 -6.50 -14.78 -3.35
N LEU A 132 -7.28 -15.38 -4.25
CA LEU A 132 -8.73 -15.49 -4.08
C LEU A 132 -9.12 -16.22 -2.80
N LYS A 133 -8.48 -17.37 -2.51
CA LYS A 133 -8.73 -18.10 -1.26
C LYS A 133 -8.31 -17.28 -0.05
N GLY A 134 -7.13 -16.65 -0.10
CA GLY A 134 -6.67 -15.73 0.94
C GLY A 134 -7.69 -14.61 1.23
N PHE A 135 -8.21 -13.97 0.18
CA PHE A 135 -9.26 -12.95 0.28
C PHE A 135 -10.53 -13.48 0.97
N ILE A 136 -11.04 -14.64 0.52
CA ILE A 136 -12.25 -15.26 1.09
C ILE A 136 -12.06 -15.57 2.59
N ASP A 137 -10.93 -16.17 2.95
CA ASP A 137 -10.66 -16.60 4.32
C ASP A 137 -10.39 -15.41 5.25
N PHE A 138 -9.65 -14.37 4.82
CA PHE A 138 -9.51 -13.15 5.62
C PHE A 138 -10.84 -12.42 5.79
N ARG A 139 -11.67 -12.35 4.74
CA ARG A 139 -13.02 -11.78 4.84
C ARG A 139 -13.89 -12.56 5.84
N TRP A 140 -13.78 -13.89 5.86
CA TRP A 140 -14.47 -14.73 6.83
C TRP A 140 -14.05 -14.37 8.25
N CYS A 141 -12.74 -14.18 8.52
CA CYS A 141 -12.23 -13.74 9.81
C CYS A 141 -12.81 -12.38 10.23
N LEU A 142 -12.83 -11.39 9.33
CA LEU A 142 -13.38 -10.05 9.61
C LEU A 142 -14.88 -10.11 9.94
N GLN A 143 -15.64 -10.92 9.20
CA GLN A 143 -17.06 -11.13 9.49
C GLN A 143 -17.27 -11.79 10.86
N PHE A 144 -16.43 -12.77 11.21
CA PHE A 144 -16.46 -13.40 12.53
C PHE A 144 -16.18 -12.37 13.65
N ILE A 145 -15.13 -11.55 13.49
CA ILE A 145 -14.77 -10.50 14.46
C ILE A 145 -15.93 -9.52 14.66
N TYR A 146 -16.55 -9.07 13.57
CA TYR A 146 -17.74 -8.21 13.64
C TYR A 146 -18.86 -8.83 14.48
N TYR A 147 -19.16 -10.11 14.29
CA TYR A 147 -20.21 -10.77 15.05
C TYR A 147 -19.82 -11.00 16.51
N ILE A 148 -18.58 -11.38 16.82
CA ILE A 148 -18.16 -11.63 18.20
C ILE A 148 -18.17 -10.34 19.03
N LYS A 149 -17.67 -9.21 18.49
CA LYS A 149 -17.67 -7.90 19.17
C LYS A 149 -19.07 -7.39 19.49
N ARG A 150 -20.08 -7.79 18.71
CA ARG A 150 -21.49 -7.37 18.90
C ARG A 150 -22.26 -8.19 19.93
N LEU A 151 -21.78 -9.39 20.24
CA LEU A 151 -22.56 -10.37 21.01
C LEU A 151 -22.11 -10.51 22.47
N ASP A 152 -20.96 -9.96 22.86
CA ASP A 152 -20.43 -10.05 24.23
C ASP A 152 -19.59 -8.81 24.59
N PRO A 153 -19.72 -8.20 25.79
CA PRO A 153 -18.76 -7.23 26.30
C PRO A 153 -17.45 -7.93 26.65
N LEU A 154 -16.57 -8.02 25.66
CA LEU A 154 -15.27 -8.65 25.77
C LEU A 154 -14.33 -7.86 26.71
N GLU A 155 -13.55 -8.58 27.53
CA GLU A 155 -12.49 -8.01 28.38
C GLU A 155 -11.41 -7.29 27.54
N ASP A 156 -10.69 -6.34 28.16
CA ASP A 156 -9.74 -5.45 27.46
C ASP A 156 -8.67 -6.20 26.64
N GLU A 157 -8.16 -7.34 27.15
CA GLU A 157 -7.05 -8.04 26.48
C GLU A 157 -7.48 -8.76 25.19
N ILE A 158 -8.67 -9.37 25.17
CA ILE A 158 -9.22 -9.98 23.95
C ILE A 158 -9.68 -8.91 22.97
N LYS A 159 -10.17 -7.76 23.46
CA LYS A 159 -10.55 -6.63 22.63
C LYS A 159 -9.36 -6.10 21.83
N ASN A 160 -8.22 -5.88 22.47
CA ASN A 160 -6.99 -5.43 21.79
C ASN A 160 -6.54 -6.43 20.71
N PHE A 161 -6.54 -7.72 21.02
CA PHE A 161 -6.21 -8.77 20.04
C PHE A 161 -7.16 -8.77 18.83
N LEU A 162 -8.46 -8.58 19.06
CA LEU A 162 -9.44 -8.50 17.99
C LEU A 162 -9.26 -7.26 17.12
N GLU A 163 -8.95 -6.10 17.71
CA GLU A 163 -8.68 -4.87 16.98
C GLU A 163 -7.41 -4.99 16.13
N ASP A 164 -6.36 -5.62 16.65
CA ASP A 164 -5.14 -5.92 15.89
C ASP A 164 -5.42 -6.88 14.73
N CYS A 165 -6.19 -7.95 14.96
CA CYS A 165 -6.61 -8.88 13.91
C CYS A 165 -7.49 -8.17 12.87
N GLU A 166 -8.46 -7.37 13.29
CA GLU A 166 -9.39 -6.67 12.40
C GLU A 166 -8.62 -5.72 11.48
N ARG A 167 -7.70 -4.93 12.04
CA ARG A 167 -6.86 -4.00 11.29
C ARG A 167 -5.95 -4.72 10.29
N MET A 168 -5.21 -5.73 10.74
CA MET A 168 -4.20 -6.38 9.91
C MET A 168 -4.78 -7.39 8.93
N PHE A 169 -5.85 -8.10 9.29
CA PHE A 169 -6.58 -8.95 8.35
C PHE A 169 -7.31 -8.13 7.30
N ALA A 170 -7.80 -6.92 7.61
CA ALA A 170 -8.36 -6.04 6.58
C ALA A 170 -7.30 -5.61 5.57
N ILE A 171 -6.08 -5.27 6.02
CA ILE A 171 -4.94 -4.99 5.14
C ILE A 171 -4.59 -6.22 4.28
N LEU A 172 -4.44 -7.39 4.89
CA LEU A 172 -4.09 -8.62 4.17
C LEU A 172 -5.19 -9.05 3.19
N CYS A 173 -6.45 -8.88 3.56
CA CYS A 173 -7.61 -9.09 2.69
C CYS A 173 -7.56 -8.20 1.45
N ALA A 174 -7.28 -6.90 1.64
CA ALA A 174 -7.14 -5.95 0.55
C ALA A 174 -5.95 -6.30 -0.35
N LYS A 175 -4.80 -6.67 0.22
CA LYS A 175 -3.62 -7.12 -0.56
C LYS A 175 -3.93 -8.36 -1.41
N CYS A 176 -4.67 -9.32 -0.88
CA CYS A 176 -5.12 -10.48 -1.66
C CYS A 176 -6.02 -10.06 -2.82
N LEU A 177 -7.02 -9.20 -2.57
CA LEU A 177 -7.92 -8.73 -3.63
C LEU A 177 -7.16 -7.98 -4.74
N MET A 178 -6.26 -7.06 -4.37
CA MET A 178 -5.46 -6.31 -5.35
C MET A 178 -4.59 -7.24 -6.20
N LYS A 179 -3.91 -8.22 -5.59
CA LYS A 179 -3.09 -9.19 -6.32
C LYS A 179 -3.90 -10.12 -7.22
N GLU A 180 -5.05 -10.59 -6.76
CA GLU A 180 -5.97 -11.39 -7.57
C GLU A 180 -6.43 -10.64 -8.84
N ILE A 181 -6.68 -9.34 -8.72
CA ILE A 181 -7.05 -8.48 -9.85
C ILE A 181 -5.85 -8.28 -10.80
N GLU A 182 -4.66 -8.00 -10.25
CA GLU A 182 -3.42 -7.86 -11.01
C GLU A 182 -3.08 -9.12 -11.83
N GLU A 183 -3.20 -10.32 -11.25
CA GLU A 183 -2.86 -11.57 -11.94
C GLU A 183 -3.85 -11.97 -13.02
N LYS A 184 -5.14 -11.64 -12.84
CA LYS A 184 -6.18 -11.92 -13.84
C LYS A 184 -6.16 -10.92 -15.00
N GLY A 185 -5.62 -9.72 -14.79
CA GLY A 185 -5.54 -8.66 -15.80
C GLY A 185 -6.92 -8.13 -16.21
N ASP A 186 -7.05 -7.61 -17.44
CA ASP A 186 -8.31 -7.09 -18.00
C ASP A 186 -9.37 -8.18 -18.29
N LYS A 187 -9.10 -9.45 -17.96
CA LYS A 187 -10.09 -10.51 -18.07
C LYS A 187 -11.06 -10.32 -16.91
N GLN A 188 -12.34 -10.09 -17.25
CA GLN A 188 -13.47 -10.05 -16.33
C GLN A 188 -13.22 -10.99 -15.15
N ILE A 189 -13.20 -10.41 -13.96
CA ILE A 189 -13.14 -11.12 -12.69
C ILE A 189 -14.34 -12.08 -12.68
N THR A 190 -14.07 -13.31 -13.09
CA THR A 190 -15.05 -14.35 -13.40
C THR A 190 -15.96 -14.61 -12.21
N SER A 191 -17.27 -14.46 -12.41
CA SER A 191 -18.45 -15.13 -11.82
C SER A 191 -18.56 -15.36 -10.30
N GLN A 192 -17.48 -15.41 -9.53
CA GLN A 192 -17.47 -15.65 -8.09
C GLN A 192 -17.52 -14.34 -7.28
N LEU A 193 -17.01 -13.23 -7.82
CA LEU A 193 -17.25 -11.89 -7.26
C LEU A 193 -18.62 -11.32 -7.67
N GLU A 194 -19.19 -11.77 -8.80
CA GLU A 194 -20.60 -11.49 -9.15
C GLU A 194 -21.59 -12.07 -8.11
N ILE A 195 -21.24 -13.19 -7.45
CA ILE A 195 -22.02 -13.74 -6.32
C ILE A 195 -22.12 -12.73 -5.16
N LEU A 196 -21.13 -11.83 -5.04
CA LEU A 196 -21.03 -10.84 -3.96
C LEU A 196 -21.68 -9.49 -4.31
N LYS A 197 -22.04 -9.22 -5.57
CA LYS A 197 -22.72 -7.99 -6.05
C LYS A 197 -22.09 -6.66 -5.59
N LEU A 198 -20.79 -6.63 -5.27
CA LEU A 198 -20.08 -5.44 -4.81
C LEU A 198 -18.93 -5.14 -5.77
N ASP A 199 -18.82 -3.89 -6.20
CA ASP A 199 -17.67 -3.43 -7.00
C ASP A 199 -16.38 -3.44 -6.16
N GLU A 200 -15.24 -3.70 -6.81
CA GLU A 200 -13.93 -3.89 -6.19
C GLU A 200 -13.51 -2.65 -5.39
N ALA A 201 -13.81 -1.46 -5.91
CA ALA A 201 -13.53 -0.20 -5.24
C ALA A 201 -14.29 -0.07 -3.91
N SER A 202 -15.56 -0.45 -3.87
CA SER A 202 -16.42 -0.43 -2.69
C SER A 202 -15.94 -1.44 -1.64
N ILE A 203 -15.47 -2.62 -2.07
CA ILE A 203 -14.86 -3.59 -1.15
C ILE A 203 -13.60 -3.00 -0.52
N LEU A 204 -12.68 -2.45 -1.34
CA LEU A 204 -11.45 -1.83 -0.84
C LEU A 204 -11.74 -0.64 0.08
N GLN A 205 -12.72 0.20 -0.25
CA GLN A 205 -13.15 1.31 0.61
C GLN A 205 -13.72 0.83 1.94
N SER A 206 -14.52 -0.23 1.94
CA SER A 206 -15.03 -0.83 3.18
C SER A 206 -13.89 -1.37 4.03
N LEU A 207 -12.90 -2.04 3.44
CA LEU A 207 -11.74 -2.56 4.17
C LEU A 207 -10.88 -1.42 4.73
N LEU A 208 -10.63 -0.38 3.93
CA LEU A 208 -9.91 0.81 4.37
C LEU A 208 -10.61 1.50 5.54
N PHE A 209 -11.94 1.63 5.48
CA PHE A 209 -12.73 2.20 6.56
C PHE A 209 -12.60 1.36 7.85
N THR A 210 -12.69 0.03 7.75
CA THR A 210 -12.46 -0.88 8.89
C THR A 210 -11.08 -0.67 9.51
N VAL A 211 -10.04 -0.52 8.69
CA VAL A 211 -8.67 -0.25 9.17
C VAL A 211 -8.62 1.06 9.95
N ILE A 212 -9.20 2.14 9.42
CA ILE A 212 -9.21 3.47 10.05
C ILE A 212 -10.02 3.46 11.35
N GLU A 213 -11.21 2.86 11.36
CA GLU A 213 -12.08 2.77 12.55
C GLU A 213 -11.41 2.00 13.69
N CYS A 214 -10.59 0.99 13.35
CA CYS A 214 -9.84 0.18 14.32
C CYS A 214 -8.43 0.72 14.62
N THR A 215 -8.13 1.97 14.27
CA THR A 215 -6.83 2.60 14.57
C THR A 215 -7.02 3.75 15.56
N ASP A 216 -6.60 3.53 16.80
CA ASP A 216 -6.58 4.58 17.82
C ASP A 216 -5.39 5.53 17.60
N PRO A 217 -5.53 6.86 17.79
CA PRO A 217 -4.44 7.81 17.64
C PRO A 217 -3.19 7.49 18.49
N SER A 218 -3.35 6.87 19.66
CA SER A 218 -2.23 6.42 20.49
C SER A 218 -1.35 5.37 19.81
N MET A 219 -1.91 4.59 18.88
CA MET A 219 -1.17 3.60 18.08
C MET A 219 -0.32 4.23 16.98
N MET A 220 -0.52 5.53 16.71
CA MET A 220 0.31 6.32 15.79
C MET A 220 1.54 6.92 16.49
N THR A 221 1.80 6.52 17.74
CA THR A 221 3.02 6.90 18.46
C THR A 221 4.04 5.76 18.40
N THR A 222 5.32 6.11 18.33
CA THR A 222 6.40 5.13 18.20
C THR A 222 7.24 5.10 19.46
N GLY A 223 7.26 3.99 20.18
CA GLY A 223 8.07 3.81 21.39
C GLY A 223 9.42 3.12 21.12
N ASN A 224 9.53 2.36 20.03
CA ASN A 224 10.72 1.59 19.67
C ASN A 224 10.83 1.38 18.13
N PHE A 225 11.90 0.71 17.68
CA PHE A 225 12.15 0.43 16.26
C PHE A 225 11.09 -0.48 15.61
N LEU A 226 10.54 -1.45 16.34
CA LEU A 226 9.49 -2.33 15.83
C LEU A 226 8.19 -1.54 15.61
N ASP A 227 7.83 -0.62 16.51
CA ASP A 227 6.65 0.24 16.35
C ASP A 227 6.79 1.12 15.11
N ARG A 228 7.98 1.73 14.91
CA ARG A 228 8.27 2.52 13.69
C ARG A 228 8.16 1.68 12.42
N TYR A 229 8.70 0.47 12.43
CA TYR A 229 8.58 -0.46 11.30
C TYR A 229 7.11 -0.77 11.00
N ILE A 230 6.34 -1.20 12.00
CA ILE A 230 4.92 -1.54 11.85
C ILE A 230 4.16 -0.33 11.30
N LEU A 231 4.39 0.86 11.83
CA LEU A 231 3.73 2.09 11.39
C LEU A 231 4.09 2.43 9.94
N SER A 232 5.35 2.24 9.55
CA SER A 232 5.79 2.49 8.18
C SER A 232 5.12 1.56 7.17
N ILE A 233 5.02 0.25 7.48
CA ILE A 233 4.36 -0.75 6.63
C ILE A 233 2.84 -0.57 6.65
N PHE A 234 2.28 -0.13 7.77
CA PHE A 234 0.88 0.23 7.89
C PHE A 234 0.52 1.36 6.92
N PHE A 235 1.22 2.49 6.97
CA PHE A 235 0.98 3.60 6.04
C PHE A 235 1.24 3.21 4.58
N GLU A 236 2.25 2.38 4.33
CA GLU A 236 2.52 1.87 2.99
C GLU A 236 1.34 1.07 2.44
N SER A 237 0.79 0.17 3.27
CA SER A 237 -0.37 -0.65 2.91
C SER A 237 -1.62 0.19 2.70
N LEU A 238 -1.82 1.26 3.48
CA LEU A 238 -2.92 2.21 3.23
C LEU A 238 -2.74 2.94 1.90
N GLY A 239 -1.52 3.32 1.55
CA GLY A 239 -1.20 3.94 0.26
C GLY A 239 -1.51 3.00 -0.91
N GLU A 240 -1.18 1.71 -0.80
CA GLU A 240 -1.51 0.70 -1.83
C GLU A 240 -3.03 0.55 -2.05
N ILE A 241 -3.80 0.55 -0.95
CA ILE A 241 -5.26 0.43 -1.01
C ILE A 241 -5.88 1.68 -1.66
N GLU A 242 -5.48 2.87 -1.20
CA GLU A 242 -5.96 4.15 -1.77
C GLU A 242 -5.61 4.28 -3.25
N ARG A 243 -4.40 3.89 -3.64
CA ARG A 243 -3.95 3.86 -5.03
C ARG A 243 -4.89 3.01 -5.89
N SER A 244 -5.22 1.81 -5.43
CA SER A 244 -6.09 0.90 -6.17
C SER A 244 -7.52 1.41 -6.26
N ILE A 245 -8.03 2.03 -5.18
CA ILE A 245 -9.32 2.73 -5.20
C ILE A 245 -9.32 3.87 -6.23
N ALA A 246 -8.23 4.67 -6.29
CA ALA A 246 -8.10 5.77 -7.22
C ALA A 246 -8.23 5.32 -8.69
N ILE A 247 -7.65 4.16 -9.01
CA ILE A 247 -7.71 3.54 -10.35
C ILE A 247 -9.12 2.99 -10.59
N PHE A 248 -9.66 2.16 -9.69
CA PHE A 248 -10.97 1.53 -9.90
C PHE A 248 -12.15 2.50 -9.92
N LYS A 249 -12.04 3.64 -9.23
CA LYS A 249 -13.03 4.74 -9.29
C LYS A 249 -12.74 5.76 -10.38
N GLY A 250 -11.67 5.58 -11.15
CA GLY A 250 -11.35 6.47 -12.25
C GLY A 250 -12.50 6.57 -13.24
N SER A 251 -12.66 7.74 -13.86
CA SER A 251 -13.69 7.96 -14.87
C SER A 251 -13.16 7.64 -16.27
N LEU A 252 -13.99 7.04 -17.12
CA LEU A 252 -13.67 6.94 -18.53
C LEU A 252 -13.70 8.34 -19.16
N ALA A 253 -12.62 8.66 -19.87
CA ALA A 253 -12.43 9.88 -20.61
C ALA A 253 -12.22 9.54 -22.08
N GLU A 254 -12.93 10.24 -22.95
CA GLU A 254 -12.74 10.16 -24.40
C GLU A 254 -11.54 11.02 -24.81
N TYR A 255 -10.68 10.49 -25.68
CA TYR A 255 -9.54 11.20 -26.22
C TYR A 255 -9.43 10.97 -27.73
N GLU A 256 -9.03 12.00 -28.46
CA GLU A 256 -8.88 11.97 -29.91
C GLU A 256 -7.42 11.67 -30.29
N TYR A 257 -7.15 10.51 -30.92
CA TYR A 257 -5.78 10.13 -31.31
C TYR A 257 -5.45 10.48 -32.78
N ARG A 258 -6.48 10.71 -33.59
CA ARG A 258 -6.44 11.20 -34.98
C ARG A 258 -7.69 12.05 -35.23
N PRO A 259 -7.64 13.02 -36.18
CA PRO A 259 -8.81 13.80 -36.57
C PRO A 259 -10.06 12.92 -36.79
N ASN A 260 -11.12 13.19 -36.03
CA ASN A 260 -12.39 12.47 -35.99
C ASN A 260 -12.29 10.99 -35.57
N THR A 261 -11.25 10.61 -34.83
CA THR A 261 -11.09 9.25 -34.30
C THR A 261 -10.84 9.28 -32.81
N ASN A 262 -11.90 8.98 -32.07
CA ASN A 262 -11.90 8.95 -30.62
C ASN A 262 -11.66 7.55 -30.10
N ASP A 263 -11.07 7.46 -28.92
CA ASP A 263 -10.86 6.25 -28.14
C ASP A 263 -11.08 6.59 -26.66
N LEU A 264 -11.16 5.58 -25.80
CA LEU A 264 -11.42 5.75 -24.37
C LEU A 264 -10.16 5.42 -23.56
N ALA A 265 -9.93 6.20 -22.52
CA ALA A 265 -8.91 5.94 -21.52
C ALA A 265 -9.42 6.31 -20.12
N LEU A 266 -8.81 5.76 -19.10
CA LEU A 266 -9.17 5.95 -17.71
C LEU A 266 -8.45 7.18 -17.14
N ARG A 267 -9.23 8.11 -16.57
CA ARG A 267 -8.75 9.21 -15.74
C ARG A 267 -8.84 8.81 -14.27
N VAL A 268 -7.69 8.66 -13.62
CA VAL A 268 -7.60 8.25 -12.21
C VAL A 268 -8.18 9.32 -11.28
N GLN A 269 -8.81 8.90 -10.18
CA GLN A 269 -9.44 9.82 -9.23
C GLN A 269 -8.39 10.59 -8.40
N ARG A 270 -8.30 11.91 -8.59
CA ARG A 270 -7.28 12.77 -7.96
C ARG A 270 -7.35 12.83 -6.44
N ASP A 271 -8.53 12.76 -5.83
CA ASP A 271 -8.67 12.83 -4.37
C ASP A 271 -7.96 11.63 -3.70
N HIS A 272 -8.21 10.42 -4.20
CA HIS A 272 -7.53 9.21 -3.73
C HIS A 272 -6.03 9.22 -4.06
N LEU A 273 -5.59 9.83 -5.17
CA LEU A 273 -4.16 10.02 -5.44
C LEU A 273 -3.50 10.96 -4.44
N ASN A 274 -4.17 12.03 -4.01
CA ASN A 274 -3.67 12.92 -2.99
C ASN A 274 -3.47 12.18 -1.66
N ASP A 275 -4.46 11.39 -1.24
CA ASP A 275 -4.35 10.56 -0.04
C ASP A 275 -3.24 9.51 -0.16
N THR A 276 -3.12 8.88 -1.34
CA THR A 276 -2.02 7.96 -1.65
C THR A 276 -0.65 8.60 -1.46
N ILE A 277 -0.42 9.80 -2.01
CA ILE A 277 0.84 10.54 -1.85
C ILE A 277 1.12 10.80 -0.36
N ARG A 278 0.12 11.27 0.39
CA ARG A 278 0.26 11.53 1.84
C ARG A 278 0.62 10.26 2.62
N ARG A 279 0.02 9.11 2.29
CA ARG A 279 0.33 7.82 2.94
C ARG A 279 1.76 7.36 2.64
N TYR A 280 2.22 7.48 1.40
CA TYR A 280 3.61 7.13 1.08
C TYR A 280 4.62 8.12 1.69
N VAL A 281 4.27 9.41 1.81
CA VAL A 281 5.10 10.38 2.55
C VAL A 281 5.22 9.99 4.02
N LEU A 282 4.10 9.64 4.68
CA LEU A 282 4.10 9.16 6.07
C LEU A 282 4.91 7.87 6.22
N SER A 283 4.72 6.90 5.34
CA SER A 283 5.49 5.66 5.33
C SER A 283 6.99 5.96 5.20
N MET A 284 7.37 6.76 4.21
CA MET A 284 8.76 7.10 3.96
C MET A 284 9.42 7.82 5.14
N ALA A 285 8.71 8.76 5.78
CA ALA A 285 9.22 9.52 6.93
C ALA A 285 9.27 8.70 8.24
N THR A 286 8.54 7.58 8.31
CA THR A 286 8.52 6.71 9.50
C THR A 286 9.46 5.51 9.39
N LYS A 287 9.96 5.21 8.19
CA LYS A 287 10.91 4.11 7.96
C LYS A 287 12.17 4.26 8.81
N LEU A 288 12.73 3.11 9.17
CA LEU A 288 13.96 3.03 9.95
C LEU A 288 15.15 3.52 9.13
N ASN A 289 16.20 3.95 9.83
CA ASN A 289 17.46 4.27 9.18
C ASN A 289 17.98 3.03 8.41
N ASP A 290 18.49 3.29 7.20
CA ASP A 290 19.03 2.28 6.27
C ASP A 290 18.01 1.30 5.67
N ASP A 291 16.70 1.53 5.83
CA ASP A 291 15.67 0.74 5.15
C ASP A 291 15.62 1.09 3.64
N PRO A 292 16.01 0.16 2.75
CA PRO A 292 16.06 0.44 1.31
C PRO A 292 14.65 0.62 0.70
N SER A 293 13.59 0.16 1.37
CA SER A 293 12.21 0.27 0.89
C SER A 293 11.68 1.71 0.85
N ILE A 294 12.43 2.69 1.39
CA ILE A 294 12.21 4.13 1.15
C ILE A 294 12.10 4.42 -0.35
N ILE A 295 12.93 3.80 -1.19
CA ILE A 295 12.88 4.01 -2.64
C ILE A 295 11.56 3.56 -3.25
N ARG A 296 10.97 2.47 -2.74
CA ARG A 296 9.64 2.01 -3.20
C ARG A 296 8.58 3.07 -2.91
N CYS A 297 8.60 3.70 -1.72
CA CYS A 297 7.69 4.80 -1.42
C CYS A 297 7.89 5.99 -2.39
N ILE A 298 9.14 6.34 -2.70
CA ILE A 298 9.42 7.44 -3.64
C ILE A 298 8.93 7.09 -5.05
N HIS A 299 9.18 5.87 -5.54
CA HIS A 299 8.66 5.42 -6.83
C HIS A 299 7.12 5.50 -6.89
N ARG A 300 6.43 5.15 -5.81
CA ARG A 300 4.97 5.25 -5.71
C ARG A 300 4.49 6.71 -5.67
N ILE A 301 5.20 7.59 -4.98
CA ILE A 301 4.92 9.03 -5.03
C ILE A 301 5.07 9.54 -6.47
N LEU A 302 6.19 9.24 -7.12
CA LEU A 302 6.49 9.64 -8.50
C LEU A 302 5.42 9.11 -9.49
N GLU A 303 5.01 7.85 -9.35
CA GLU A 303 3.87 7.28 -10.08
C GLU A 303 2.62 8.13 -9.89
N CYS A 304 2.26 8.46 -8.64
CA CYS A 304 1.09 9.27 -8.36
C CYS A 304 1.19 10.68 -8.95
N LEU A 305 2.38 11.31 -8.94
CA LEU A 305 2.57 12.64 -9.55
C LEU A 305 2.33 12.61 -11.07
N VAL A 306 2.73 11.53 -11.76
CA VAL A 306 2.45 11.32 -13.18
C VAL A 306 0.95 11.16 -13.41
N LEU A 307 0.30 10.26 -12.65
CA LEU A 307 -1.14 9.98 -12.79
C LEU A 307 -2.03 11.15 -12.39
N TYR A 308 -1.56 12.02 -11.47
CA TYR A 308 -2.29 13.21 -11.05
C TYR A 308 -2.41 14.22 -12.20
N GLY A 309 -1.33 14.36 -12.98
CA GLY A 309 -1.20 15.25 -14.14
C GLY A 309 -1.19 16.74 -13.78
N GLY A 310 -0.52 17.57 -14.58
CA GLY A 310 -0.48 19.02 -14.38
C GLY A 310 0.37 19.49 -13.19
N VAL A 311 1.14 18.58 -12.58
CA VAL A 311 2.05 18.88 -11.47
C VAL A 311 3.28 19.61 -12.01
N HIS A 312 3.71 20.67 -11.32
CA HIS A 312 4.89 21.44 -11.71
C HIS A 312 6.19 20.64 -11.63
N MET A 313 7.08 20.89 -12.59
CA MET A 313 8.41 20.27 -12.64
C MET A 313 9.24 20.54 -11.39
N GLY A 314 9.06 21.69 -10.72
CA GLY A 314 9.71 21.94 -9.44
C GLY A 314 9.35 20.90 -8.35
N ILE A 315 8.08 20.50 -8.27
CA ILE A 315 7.58 19.51 -7.30
C ILE A 315 8.12 18.12 -7.64
N ILE A 316 8.11 17.77 -8.91
CA ILE A 316 8.59 16.46 -9.35
C ILE A 316 10.10 16.38 -9.16
N HIS A 317 10.84 17.44 -9.51
CA HIS A 317 12.29 17.53 -9.33
C HIS A 317 12.67 17.36 -7.87
N PHE A 318 11.88 17.90 -6.94
CA PHE A 318 12.07 17.69 -5.51
C PHE A 318 12.02 16.20 -5.13
N PHE A 319 10.94 15.49 -5.47
CA PHE A 319 10.81 14.06 -5.15
C PHE A 319 11.81 13.19 -5.92
N TYR A 320 12.15 13.57 -7.15
CA TYR A 320 13.19 12.91 -7.93
C TYR A 320 14.58 13.09 -7.30
N SER A 321 14.90 14.29 -6.81
CA SER A 321 16.15 14.55 -6.10
C SER A 321 16.24 13.76 -4.79
N LEU A 322 15.11 13.56 -4.10
CA LEU A 322 15.05 12.65 -2.95
C LEU A 322 15.34 11.20 -3.36
N LYS A 323 14.78 10.73 -4.50
CA LYS A 323 15.09 9.41 -5.06
C LYS A 323 16.60 9.24 -5.23
N GLU A 324 17.24 10.17 -5.94
CA GLU A 324 18.69 10.12 -6.21
C GLU A 324 19.51 10.15 -4.90
N TYR A 325 19.14 11.02 -3.95
CA TYR A 325 19.80 11.09 -2.64
C TYR A 325 19.79 9.73 -1.91
N TYR A 326 18.64 9.06 -1.86
CA TYR A 326 18.53 7.78 -1.17
C TYR A 326 19.18 6.63 -1.96
N MET A 327 19.16 6.67 -3.30
CA MET A 327 19.89 5.72 -4.13
C MET A 327 21.42 5.83 -3.95
N GLU A 328 21.93 7.06 -3.75
CA GLU A 328 23.35 7.28 -3.41
C GLU A 328 23.71 6.79 -2.00
N THR A 329 22.78 6.96 -1.05
CA THR A 329 23.05 6.72 0.37
C THR A 329 22.83 5.25 0.77
N LEU A 330 21.92 4.54 0.10
CA LEU A 330 21.52 3.17 0.41
C LEU A 330 21.97 2.23 -0.71
N SER A 331 23.08 1.51 -0.51
CA SER A 331 23.62 0.61 -1.53
C SER A 331 22.63 -0.46 -2.00
N ALA A 332 21.88 -1.05 -1.05
CA ALA A 332 20.86 -2.08 -1.31
C ALA A 332 19.63 -1.56 -2.07
N ALA A 333 19.43 -0.23 -2.14
CA ALA A 333 18.28 0.33 -2.83
C ALA A 333 18.31 0.07 -4.34
N SER A 334 19.50 0.00 -4.93
CA SER A 334 19.70 -0.29 -6.36
C SER A 334 19.29 -1.71 -6.77
N GLU A 335 19.21 -2.63 -5.80
CA GLU A 335 18.86 -4.03 -6.03
C GLU A 335 17.36 -4.30 -5.86
N LEU A 336 16.60 -3.32 -5.35
CA LEU A 336 15.16 -3.48 -5.14
C LEU A 336 14.40 -3.47 -6.47
N PRO A 337 13.64 -4.54 -6.78
CA PRO A 337 12.81 -4.55 -7.96
C PRO A 337 11.66 -3.55 -7.83
N ILE A 338 11.28 -2.91 -8.94
CA ILE A 338 10.02 -2.18 -9.03
C ILE A 338 8.90 -3.24 -9.10
N ASP A 339 8.01 -3.18 -8.13
CA ASP A 339 7.01 -4.20 -7.79
C ASP A 339 5.73 -4.17 -8.65
N SER A 340 5.57 -3.15 -9.50
CA SER A 340 4.41 -2.99 -10.39
C SER A 340 4.83 -2.48 -11.77
N ASN A 341 4.24 -3.07 -12.81
CA ASN A 341 4.45 -2.64 -14.20
C ASN A 341 4.06 -1.16 -14.39
N LEU A 342 2.93 -0.74 -13.82
CA LEU A 342 2.48 0.66 -13.88
C LEU A 342 3.50 1.62 -13.27
N THR A 343 4.02 1.31 -12.08
CA THR A 343 5.08 2.12 -11.44
C THR A 343 6.32 2.18 -12.30
N LYS A 344 6.75 1.03 -12.83
CA LYS A 344 7.95 0.95 -13.68
C LYS A 344 7.79 1.82 -14.91
N GLU A 345 6.64 1.77 -15.57
CA GLU A 345 6.36 2.61 -16.74
C GLU A 345 6.34 4.10 -16.37
N CYS A 346 5.68 4.50 -15.27
CA CYS A 346 5.65 5.88 -14.80
C CYS A 346 7.06 6.41 -14.45
N VAL A 347 7.86 5.63 -13.72
CA VAL A 347 9.22 6.02 -13.33
C VAL A 347 10.13 6.12 -14.56
N THR A 348 10.03 5.16 -15.50
CA THR A 348 10.81 5.21 -16.76
C THR A 348 10.44 6.42 -17.62
N LEU A 349 9.15 6.77 -17.68
CA LEU A 349 8.67 7.98 -18.34
C LEU A 349 9.27 9.23 -17.69
N LEU A 350 9.26 9.30 -16.35
CA LEU A 350 9.86 10.41 -15.63
C LEU A 350 11.37 10.48 -15.84
N ASP A 351 12.10 9.37 -15.80
CA ASP A 351 13.54 9.36 -16.07
C ASP A 351 13.84 9.96 -17.46
N THR A 352 13.02 9.62 -18.46
CA THR A 352 13.13 10.21 -19.81
C THR A 352 12.83 11.70 -19.81
N ILE A 353 11.75 12.13 -19.14
CA ILE A 353 11.38 13.55 -19.00
C ILE A 353 12.49 14.33 -18.29
N PHE A 354 13.09 13.77 -17.25
CA PHE A 354 14.15 14.42 -16.48
C PHE A 354 15.43 14.61 -17.29
N GLN A 355 15.88 13.58 -18.01
CA GLN A 355 17.08 13.67 -18.85
C GLN A 355 16.98 14.82 -19.85
N GLU A 356 15.77 15.03 -20.38
CA GLU A 356 15.51 16.03 -21.42
C GLU A 356 15.19 17.39 -20.82
N TRP A 357 14.50 17.43 -19.68
CA TRP A 357 14.34 18.65 -18.89
C TRP A 357 15.70 19.23 -18.49
N GLU A 358 16.64 18.40 -18.03
CA GLU A 358 17.98 18.83 -17.66
C GLU A 358 18.74 19.53 -18.81
N ALA A 359 18.48 19.12 -20.06
CA ALA A 359 19.06 19.76 -21.24
C ALA A 359 18.45 21.14 -21.55
N VAL A 360 17.22 21.42 -21.09
CA VAL A 360 16.44 22.61 -21.48
C VAL A 360 16.14 23.56 -20.30
N LYS A 361 16.32 23.12 -19.05
CA LYS A 361 15.93 23.84 -17.82
C LYS A 361 16.49 25.25 -17.66
N THR A 362 17.60 25.57 -18.32
CA THR A 362 18.20 26.93 -18.29
C THR A 362 17.34 27.97 -19.01
N LYS A 363 16.33 27.54 -19.77
CA LYS A 363 15.46 28.39 -20.60
C LYS A 363 14.04 28.53 -20.06
N SER A 364 13.67 27.81 -19.00
CA SER A 364 12.29 27.68 -18.53
C SER A 364 12.20 27.65 -17.00
N ASP A 365 11.27 28.42 -16.43
CA ASP A 365 10.99 28.42 -14.99
C ASP A 365 10.31 27.10 -14.57
N THR A 366 10.89 26.40 -13.59
CA THR A 366 10.38 25.14 -13.02
C THR A 366 8.99 25.28 -12.39
N ARG A 367 8.59 26.52 -12.04
CA ARG A 367 7.26 26.89 -11.55
C ARG A 367 6.23 27.13 -12.64
N VAL A 368 6.66 27.17 -13.89
CA VAL A 368 5.77 27.37 -15.04
C VAL A 368 5.61 26.06 -15.81
N ALA A 369 6.69 25.27 -15.92
CA ALA A 369 6.64 23.95 -16.56
C ALA A 369 5.84 22.94 -15.71
N GLN A 370 4.85 22.31 -16.32
CA GLN A 370 3.99 21.30 -15.70
C GLN A 370 3.98 20.02 -16.52
N LEU A 371 3.90 18.86 -15.85
CA LEU A 371 3.64 17.61 -16.54
C LEU A 371 2.33 17.68 -17.32
N PRO A 372 2.28 17.05 -18.50
CA PRO A 372 1.02 16.83 -19.19
C PRO A 372 0.04 16.02 -18.34
N GLN A 373 -1.22 16.03 -18.73
CA GLN A 373 -2.17 15.08 -18.17
C GLN A 373 -1.86 13.68 -18.70
N VAL A 374 -2.10 12.66 -17.88
CA VAL A 374 -1.89 11.26 -18.25
C VAL A 374 -3.19 10.50 -18.01
N LEU A 375 -3.63 9.77 -19.03
CA LEU A 375 -4.72 8.80 -18.94
C LEU A 375 -4.15 7.39 -19.07
N LEU A 376 -4.85 6.42 -18.51
CA LEU A 376 -4.48 5.00 -18.55
C LEU A 376 -5.30 4.26 -19.60
N LYS A 377 -4.66 3.56 -20.53
CA LYS A 377 -5.38 2.66 -21.45
C LYS A 377 -5.75 1.33 -20.80
N SER A 378 -4.92 0.86 -19.87
CA SER A 378 -5.24 -0.28 -18.99
C SER A 378 -4.92 0.09 -17.55
N MET A 379 -5.53 -0.64 -16.60
CA MET A 379 -5.27 -0.44 -15.17
C MET A 379 -3.84 -0.83 -14.76
N PHE A 380 -3.11 -1.56 -15.61
CA PHE A 380 -1.82 -2.18 -15.29
C PHE A 380 -0.64 -1.58 -16.07
N GLY A 381 -0.88 -0.52 -16.84
CA GLY A 381 0.11 0.11 -17.72
C GLY A 381 -0.49 0.52 -19.07
N GLU A 382 0.30 1.22 -19.86
CA GLU A 382 -0.05 1.97 -21.07
C GLU A 382 -0.68 3.35 -20.84
N PHE A 383 0.09 4.38 -21.20
CA PHE A 383 -0.32 5.78 -21.07
C PHE A 383 -0.85 6.38 -22.36
N VAL A 384 -1.80 7.28 -22.20
CA VAL A 384 -2.08 8.36 -23.15
C VAL A 384 -1.62 9.65 -22.49
N ILE A 385 -0.61 10.27 -23.09
CA ILE A 385 -0.17 11.61 -22.70
C ILE A 385 -1.07 12.60 -23.42
N VAL A 386 -1.72 13.45 -22.65
CA VAL A 386 -2.69 14.43 -23.11
C VAL A 386 -2.06 15.81 -23.03
N ASP A 387 -2.00 16.46 -24.19
CA ASP A 387 -1.33 17.75 -24.33
C ASP A 387 -2.17 18.93 -23.87
N GLU A 388 -3.50 18.83 -23.95
CA GLU A 388 -4.50 19.87 -23.65
C GLU A 388 -5.74 19.27 -22.96
N VAL A 389 -6.31 19.94 -21.95
CA VAL A 389 -7.49 19.47 -21.18
C VAL A 389 -8.75 20.24 -21.55
N PHE A 390 -9.86 19.56 -21.82
CA PHE A 390 -11.18 20.18 -22.04
C PHE A 390 -12.11 19.98 -20.83
N ASP A 391 -12.81 21.05 -20.41
CA ASP A 391 -13.90 21.05 -19.42
C ASP A 391 -15.16 21.62 -20.08
N GLU A 392 -16.25 20.85 -20.12
CA GLU A 392 -17.54 21.25 -20.70
C GLU A 392 -18.14 22.50 -20.03
N ASN A 393 -17.74 22.82 -18.78
CA ASN A 393 -18.19 24.02 -18.09
C ASN A 393 -17.28 25.24 -18.34
N ARG A 394 -16.08 25.07 -18.94
CA ARG A 394 -15.05 26.12 -19.12
C ARG A 394 -14.15 25.82 -20.33
N PRO A 395 -14.44 26.39 -21.52
CA PRO A 395 -13.95 25.88 -22.80
C PRO A 395 -12.64 26.55 -23.31
N LEU A 396 -11.55 26.61 -22.54
CA LEU A 396 -10.31 27.27 -22.99
C LEU A 396 -9.01 26.48 -22.70
N GLU A 397 -8.05 26.47 -23.65
CA GLU A 397 -6.86 25.61 -23.80
C GLU A 397 -5.86 25.64 -22.62
N HIS A 398 -5.23 24.49 -22.39
CA HIS A 398 -4.06 24.31 -21.53
C HIS A 398 -2.90 23.76 -22.36
N HIS A 399 -1.92 24.57 -22.78
CA HIS A 399 -0.70 24.03 -23.36
C HIS A 399 0.28 23.64 -22.24
N HIS A 400 0.74 22.39 -22.22
CA HIS A 400 1.86 21.97 -21.39
C HIS A 400 3.16 22.05 -22.21
N ASP A 401 4.14 22.90 -21.83
CA ASP A 401 5.41 23.02 -22.58
C ASP A 401 6.14 21.68 -22.78
N LEU A 402 5.95 20.74 -21.84
CA LEU A 402 6.49 19.38 -21.90
C LEU A 402 5.84 18.48 -22.94
N SER A 403 4.61 18.77 -23.35
CA SER A 403 3.90 18.05 -24.40
C SER A 403 4.57 18.18 -25.76
N ILE A 404 5.02 19.40 -26.08
CA ILE A 404 5.79 19.67 -27.30
C ILE A 404 7.09 18.88 -27.26
N MET A 405 7.76 18.83 -26.11
CA MET A 405 8.97 18.03 -25.89
C MET A 405 8.70 16.53 -26.08
N LEU A 406 7.66 15.99 -25.46
CA LEU A 406 7.28 14.57 -25.51
C LEU A 406 6.81 14.13 -26.92
N SER A 407 6.15 15.01 -27.66
CA SER A 407 5.76 14.75 -29.06
C SER A 407 6.95 14.61 -30.00
N SER A 408 8.07 15.27 -29.71
CA SER A 408 9.31 15.13 -30.48
C SER A 408 10.02 13.79 -30.25
N MET A 409 9.74 13.09 -29.15
CA MET A 409 10.37 11.82 -28.74
C MET A 409 9.77 10.56 -29.39
N LYS A 410 8.83 10.70 -30.34
CA LYS A 410 8.06 9.58 -30.94
C LYS A 410 7.24 8.75 -29.94
N LEU A 411 7.10 9.20 -28.70
CA LEU A 411 6.04 8.74 -27.81
C LEU A 411 4.70 9.10 -28.50
N LYS A 412 3.65 8.27 -28.36
CA LYS A 412 2.37 8.41 -29.07
C LYS A 412 1.60 9.67 -28.61
N VAL A 413 2.13 10.85 -28.90
CA VAL A 413 1.58 12.16 -28.53
C VAL A 413 1.04 12.80 -29.82
N LYS A 414 -0.26 13.05 -29.91
CA LYS A 414 -0.92 13.62 -31.12
C LYS A 414 -2.12 14.52 -30.76
N HIS A 415 -2.37 15.48 -31.66
CA HIS A 415 -2.83 16.86 -31.36
C HIS A 415 -4.34 17.21 -31.42
N LYS A 416 -4.66 18.29 -30.67
CA LYS A 416 -5.57 19.48 -30.85
C LYS A 416 -6.84 19.57 -29.99
N TRP A 417 -7.12 20.74 -29.38
CA TRP A 417 -8.43 21.43 -29.23
C TRP A 417 -8.29 22.89 -28.71
N PHE A 418 -9.25 23.81 -28.98
CA PHE A 418 -9.10 25.31 -28.98
C PHE A 418 -9.63 26.14 -27.75
N GLY A 419 -8.95 27.26 -27.34
CA GLY A 419 -9.48 28.39 -26.52
C GLY A 419 -8.51 29.22 -25.58
N GLU A 420 -8.90 30.43 -25.12
CA GLU A 420 -8.09 31.57 -24.54
C GLU A 420 -7.44 31.54 -23.10
N THR A 421 -6.49 32.46 -22.86
CA THR A 421 -5.34 32.44 -21.90
C THR A 421 -5.54 32.79 -20.39
N HIS A 422 -6.71 33.22 -19.91
CA HIS A 422 -6.84 33.81 -18.55
C HIS A 422 -7.11 32.81 -17.40
N THR A 423 -7.71 31.65 -17.65
CA THR A 423 -8.05 30.60 -16.66
C THR A 423 -6.88 29.69 -16.28
N PHE A 424 -5.85 29.62 -17.12
CA PHE A 424 -4.64 28.81 -16.91
C PHE A 424 -3.86 29.22 -15.65
N LYS A 425 -3.77 30.52 -15.37
CA LYS A 425 -2.97 31.05 -14.26
C LYS A 425 -3.54 30.66 -12.89
N GLU A 426 -4.86 30.65 -12.74
CA GLU A 426 -5.51 30.24 -11.48
C GLU A 426 -5.36 28.74 -11.23
N TYR A 427 -5.55 27.92 -12.27
CA TYR A 427 -5.33 26.47 -12.21
C TYR A 427 -3.86 26.14 -11.88
N SER A 428 -2.91 26.76 -12.59
CA SER A 428 -1.48 26.59 -12.33
C SER A 428 -1.11 27.01 -10.90
N ASN A 429 -1.61 28.14 -10.40
CA ASN A 429 -1.37 28.53 -9.01
C ASN A 429 -1.95 27.51 -7.99
N SER A 430 -3.13 26.96 -8.28
CA SER A 430 -3.74 25.92 -7.44
C SER A 430 -2.91 24.64 -7.42
N MET A 431 -2.45 24.18 -8.59
CA MET A 431 -1.60 22.99 -8.71
C MET A 431 -0.25 23.18 -8.01
N TRP A 432 0.33 24.38 -8.08
CA TRP A 432 1.55 24.72 -7.36
C TRP A 432 1.33 24.62 -5.85
N LYS A 433 0.21 25.18 -5.35
CA LYS A 433 -0.14 25.13 -3.94
C LYS A 433 -0.29 23.69 -3.45
N ILE A 434 -1.03 22.85 -4.16
CA ILE A 434 -1.20 21.43 -3.82
C ILE A 434 0.14 20.71 -3.81
N GLY A 435 0.97 20.93 -4.84
CA GLY A 435 2.30 20.34 -4.90
C GLY A 435 3.19 20.75 -3.73
N MET A 436 3.17 22.03 -3.36
CA MET A 436 3.90 22.53 -2.20
C MET A 436 3.35 21.99 -0.88
N GLU A 437 2.05 21.73 -0.77
CA GLU A 437 1.48 21.05 0.40
C GLU A 437 2.08 19.66 0.59
N TRP A 438 2.34 18.89 -0.48
CA TRP A 438 3.04 17.60 -0.36
C TRP A 438 4.49 17.74 0.09
N VAL A 439 5.20 18.73 -0.43
CA VAL A 439 6.62 18.98 -0.09
C VAL A 439 6.76 19.46 1.36
N VAL A 440 5.88 20.36 1.81
CA VAL A 440 5.83 20.82 3.20
C VAL A 440 5.41 19.68 4.12
N PHE A 441 4.39 18.91 3.75
CA PHE A 441 3.95 17.76 4.52
C PHE A 441 5.07 16.72 4.69
N TRP A 442 5.83 16.42 3.63
CA TRP A 442 7.01 15.59 3.72
C TRP A 442 8.02 16.12 4.73
N LYS A 443 8.32 17.42 4.64
CA LYS A 443 9.30 18.06 5.52
C LYS A 443 8.87 17.94 6.98
N ASP A 444 7.62 18.25 7.26
CA ASP A 444 7.07 18.24 8.61
C ASP A 444 7.09 16.80 9.17
N CYS A 445 6.61 15.81 8.40
CA CYS A 445 6.67 14.41 8.80
C CYS A 445 8.11 13.91 9.02
N TYR A 446 9.06 14.32 8.18
CA TYR A 446 10.45 13.91 8.33
C TYR A 446 11.05 14.48 9.62
N ILE A 447 10.84 15.76 9.90
CA ILE A 447 11.34 16.41 11.12
C ILE A 447 10.71 15.78 12.36
N ASP A 448 9.41 15.48 12.33
CA ASP A 448 8.72 14.84 13.45
C ASP A 448 9.30 13.45 13.81
N ASN A 449 9.89 12.74 12.84
CA ASN A 449 10.39 11.36 13.04
C ASN A 449 11.92 11.24 13.11
N HIS A 450 12.66 12.21 12.56
CA HIS A 450 14.12 12.17 12.47
C HIS A 450 14.81 13.39 13.10
N GLU A 451 14.05 14.31 13.70
CA GLU A 451 14.48 15.55 14.38
C GLU A 451 15.08 16.62 13.46
N GLU A 452 16.02 16.26 12.58
CA GLU A 452 16.75 17.19 11.72
C GLU A 452 16.92 16.68 10.29
N LEU A 453 16.87 17.60 9.33
CA LEU A 453 17.13 17.31 7.92
C LEU A 453 18.63 17.26 7.63
N PRO A 454 19.13 16.22 6.95
CA PRO A 454 20.47 16.21 6.40
C PRO A 454 20.73 17.42 5.49
N LEU A 455 21.96 17.95 5.50
CA LEU A 455 22.33 19.13 4.70
C LEU A 455 21.97 19.01 3.21
N LYS A 456 22.18 17.83 2.60
CA LYS A 456 21.78 17.56 1.21
C LYS A 456 20.26 17.69 1.02
N MET A 457 19.44 17.21 1.96
CA MET A 457 17.98 17.35 1.90
C MET A 457 17.52 18.80 2.11
N ILE A 458 18.21 19.57 2.97
CA ILE A 458 17.98 21.01 3.11
C ILE A 458 18.24 21.73 1.79
N GLN A 459 19.31 21.37 1.07
CA GLN A 459 19.61 21.92 -0.25
C GLN A 459 18.53 21.58 -1.28
N ILE A 460 18.07 20.32 -1.31
CA ILE A 460 16.96 19.87 -2.18
C ILE A 460 15.68 20.68 -1.88
N PHE A 461 15.32 20.81 -0.60
CA PHE A 461 14.14 21.57 -0.18
C PHE A 461 14.25 23.06 -0.50
N ASN A 462 15.42 23.67 -0.32
CA ASN A 462 15.61 25.08 -0.65
C ASN A 462 15.65 25.33 -2.17
N GLY A 463 16.01 24.32 -2.98
CA GLY A 463 16.05 24.42 -4.43
C GLY A 463 14.66 24.52 -5.10
N ILE A 464 13.57 24.31 -4.36
CA ILE A 464 12.19 24.47 -4.85
C ILE A 464 11.60 25.87 -4.60
N LYS A 465 12.20 26.60 -3.64
CA LYS A 465 11.79 27.93 -3.22
C LYS A 465 12.36 29.00 -4.12
#